data_AF-A0A8X6IRM5-F1
#
_entry.id   AF-A0A8X6IRM5-F1
#
_cell.length_a   1.000
_cell.length_b   1.000
_cell.length_c   1.000
_cell.angle_alpha   90.00
_cell.angle_beta   90.00
_cell.angle_gamma   90.00
#
_symmetry.space_group_name_H-M   'P 1'
#
loop_
_entity.id
_entity.type
_entity.pdbx_description
1 polymer ?
#
loop_
_entity_poly.entity_id
_entity_poly.type
_entity_poly.pdbx_seq_one_letter_code
_entity_poly.pdbx_strand_id
1 'polypeptide(L)'
;MESDLESLADQDMSSNSSSSRASTPTQPENFHSTCQRKTLIEMELKTYTDSIDLTQILIKNLERQGLQNHPIYTNNCKMIQGLMHQRELLT
;
A
#
# COMPACT_ATOMS: atom_id res chain seq x y z
N MET A 1 -47.09 -48.43 -4.41
CA MET A 1 -46.79 -47.24 -5.23
C MET A 1 -46.10 -47.80 -6.45
N GLU A 2 -46.90 -48.28 -7.40
CA GLU A 2 -47.45 -47.50 -8.54
C GLU A 2 -46.32 -47.18 -9.52
N SER A 3 -46.23 -47.95 -10.61
CA SER A 3 -46.74 -47.58 -11.96
C SER A 3 -45.67 -46.72 -12.67
N ASP A 4 -44.92 -47.25 -13.63
CA ASP A 4 -45.30 -47.46 -15.04
C ASP A 4 -44.60 -46.40 -15.92
N LEU A 5 -44.45 -46.78 -17.19
CA LEU A 5 -44.16 -45.98 -18.38
C LEU A 5 -42.71 -45.62 -18.71
N GLU A 6 -42.22 -46.38 -19.69
CA GLU A 6 -41.37 -45.96 -20.80
C GLU A 6 -41.59 -44.50 -21.22
N SER A 7 -40.51 -43.82 -21.65
CA SER A 7 -40.39 -43.31 -23.03
C SER A 7 -39.25 -42.30 -23.15
N LEU A 8 -38.43 -42.54 -24.19
CA LEU A 8 -37.57 -41.56 -24.85
C LEU A 8 -38.34 -40.25 -25.16
N ALA A 9 -37.65 -39.11 -25.06
CA ALA A 9 -37.78 -38.01 -26.01
C ALA A 9 -36.70 -36.94 -25.75
N ASP A 10 -35.83 -36.77 -26.73
CA ASP A 10 -35.30 -35.46 -27.11
C ASP A 10 -36.44 -34.45 -27.26
N GLN A 11 -36.20 -33.18 -26.96
CA GLN A 11 -36.54 -32.00 -27.78
C GLN A 11 -36.80 -30.73 -26.96
N ASP A 12 -35.85 -29.82 -27.10
CA ASP A 12 -36.04 -28.48 -27.68
C ASP A 12 -37.12 -27.57 -27.09
N MET A 13 -36.71 -26.47 -26.47
CA MET A 13 -37.49 -25.23 -26.50
C MET A 13 -36.59 -23.99 -26.46
N SER A 14 -36.38 -23.46 -27.67
CA SER A 14 -36.68 -22.07 -28.03
C SER A 14 -35.73 -20.96 -27.57
N SER A 15 -35.11 -20.36 -28.58
CA SER A 15 -34.53 -19.03 -28.55
C SER A 15 -35.60 -17.98 -28.29
N ASN A 16 -35.42 -17.08 -27.31
CA ASN A 16 -35.84 -15.69 -27.54
C ASN A 16 -35.02 -14.66 -26.78
N SER A 17 -34.53 -13.72 -27.59
CA SER A 17 -33.91 -12.44 -27.28
C SER A 17 -34.38 -11.74 -25.99
N SER A 18 -33.43 -11.27 -25.18
CA SER A 18 -33.30 -9.84 -24.82
C SER A 18 -32.23 -9.61 -23.73
N SER A 19 -31.27 -8.76 -24.09
CA SER A 19 -30.63 -7.76 -23.23
C SER A 19 -29.80 -8.19 -22.00
N SER A 20 -28.62 -7.57 -21.92
CA SER A 20 -27.85 -7.27 -20.70
C SER A 20 -26.95 -8.35 -20.13
N ARG A 21 -25.70 -8.39 -20.61
CA ARG A 21 -24.45 -8.24 -19.82
C ARG A 21 -23.23 -8.78 -20.57
N ALA A 22 -22.98 -8.26 -21.77
CA ALA A 22 -21.62 -8.21 -22.29
C ALA A 22 -20.93 -6.98 -21.68
N SER A 23 -20.37 -7.14 -20.48
CA SER A 23 -19.39 -6.23 -19.87
C SER A 23 -18.84 -6.93 -18.63
N THR A 24 -17.94 -7.88 -18.81
CA THR A 24 -16.96 -8.14 -17.75
C THR A 24 -16.05 -6.92 -17.72
N PRO A 25 -15.99 -6.14 -16.62
CA PRO A 25 -14.90 -5.19 -16.47
C PRO A 25 -13.66 -6.04 -16.22
N THR A 26 -12.90 -6.31 -17.28
CA THR A 26 -11.54 -6.81 -17.13
C THR A 26 -10.75 -5.65 -16.55
N GLN A 27 -10.40 -5.75 -15.26
CA GLN A 27 -9.37 -5.02 -14.48
C GLN A 27 -9.94 -4.40 -13.17
N PRO A 28 -9.68 -5.06 -12.02
CA PRO A 28 -9.48 -4.30 -10.78
C PRO A 28 -8.23 -4.72 -9.97
N GLU A 29 -7.35 -5.58 -10.48
CA GLU A 29 -6.19 -6.04 -9.70
C GLU A 29 -5.15 -4.92 -9.48
N ASN A 30 -4.94 -4.05 -10.46
CA ASN A 30 -3.94 -2.98 -10.39
C ASN A 30 -4.33 -1.79 -9.50
N PHE A 31 -5.63 -1.53 -9.30
CA PHE A 31 -6.07 -0.40 -8.47
C PHE A 31 -5.88 -0.68 -6.97
N HIS A 32 -6.13 -1.91 -6.52
CA HIS A 32 -5.90 -2.30 -5.14
C HIS A 32 -4.41 -2.32 -4.78
N SER A 33 -3.57 -2.88 -5.64
CA SER A 33 -2.11 -2.92 -5.43
C SER A 33 -1.48 -1.52 -5.45
N THR A 34 -1.92 -0.65 -6.35
CA THR A 34 -1.44 0.74 -6.43
C THR A 34 -1.90 1.57 -5.23
N CYS A 35 -3.14 1.39 -4.77
CA CYS A 35 -3.67 2.06 -3.57
C CYS A 35 -2.89 1.66 -2.31
N GLN A 36 -2.63 0.35 -2.12
CA GLN A 36 -1.83 -0.14 -1.00
C GLN A 36 -0.39 0.39 -1.05
N ARG A 37 0.24 0.41 -2.22
CA ARG A 37 1.59 0.96 -2.40
C ARG A 37 1.64 2.44 -2.02
N LYS A 38 0.65 3.23 -2.43
CA LYS A 38 0.57 4.66 -2.07
C LYS A 38 0.48 4.85 -0.56
N THR A 39 -0.40 4.10 0.12
CA THR A 39 -0.53 4.14 1.58
C THR A 39 0.79 3.78 2.29
N LEU A 40 1.51 2.77 1.79
CA LEU A 40 2.82 2.39 2.34
C LEU A 40 3.85 3.52 2.22
N ILE A 41 3.94 4.16 1.05
CA ILE A 41 4.86 5.30 0.83
C ILE A 41 4.52 6.46 1.75
N GLU A 42 3.23 6.79 1.94
CA GLU A 42 2.80 7.86 2.85
C GLU A 42 3.16 7.55 4.31
N MET A 43 3.04 6.28 4.74
CA MET A 43 3.44 5.84 6.07
C MET A 43 4.96 5.90 6.27
N GLU A 44 5.74 5.49 5.27
CA GLU A 44 7.21 5.59 5.30
C GLU A 44 7.65 7.06 5.36
N LEU A 45 7.06 7.92 4.52
CA LEU A 45 7.34 9.36 4.52
C LEU A 45 7.06 10.00 5.89
N LYS A 46 5.95 9.62 6.52
CA LYS A 46 5.63 10.05 7.89
C LYS A 46 6.69 9.56 8.88
N THR A 47 7.11 8.30 8.78
CA THR A 47 8.12 7.70 9.67
C THR A 47 9.46 8.40 9.57
N TYR A 48 9.91 8.73 8.35
CA TYR A 48 11.14 9.50 8.15
C TYR A 48 11.02 10.92 8.70
N THR A 49 9.87 11.58 8.51
CA THR A 49 9.61 12.91 9.05
C THR A 49 9.68 12.93 10.58
N ASP A 50 8.97 12.02 11.24
CA ASP A 50 8.97 11.90 12.71
C ASP A 50 10.39 11.61 13.24
N SER A 51 11.15 10.76 12.54
CA SER A 51 12.53 10.41 12.90
C SER A 51 13.49 11.59 12.75
N ILE A 52 13.33 12.41 11.71
CA ILE A 52 14.12 13.64 11.51
C ILE A 52 13.87 14.59 12.67
N ASP A 53 12.61 14.85 13.03
CA ASP A 53 12.24 15.77 14.10
C ASP A 53 12.82 15.34 15.45
N LEU A 54 12.70 14.05 15.80
CA LEU A 54 13.29 13.49 17.01
C LEU A 54 14.83 13.62 17.02
N THR A 55 15.48 13.33 15.90
CA THR A 55 16.95 13.44 15.78
C THR A 55 17.41 14.89 15.94
N GLN A 56 16.68 15.87 15.37
CA GLN A 56 16.96 17.29 15.57
C GLN A 56 16.86 17.71 17.04
N ILE A 57 15.85 17.22 17.76
CA ILE A 57 15.69 17.48 19.20
C ILE A 57 16.90 16.93 19.97
N LEU A 58 17.35 15.72 19.65
CA LEU A 58 18.53 15.11 20.27
C LEU A 58 19.80 15.92 20.00
N ILE A 59 20.05 16.33 18.75
CA ILE A 59 21.19 17.18 18.37
C ILE A 59 21.19 18.47 19.19
N LYS A 60 20.05 19.18 19.25
CA LYS A 60 19.91 20.41 20.04
C LYS A 60 20.17 20.19 21.52
N ASN A 61 19.73 19.07 22.08
CA ASN A 61 19.98 18.73 23.48
C ASN A 61 21.45 18.42 23.76
N LEU A 62 22.15 17.78 22.81
CA LEU A 62 23.59 17.53 22.91
C LEU A 62 24.40 18.82 22.81
N GLU A 63 23.99 19.77 21.97
CA GLU A 63 24.61 21.10 21.87
C GLU A 63 24.49 21.89 23.17
N ARG A 64 23.30 21.88 23.79
CA ARG A 64 23.07 22.51 25.10
C ARG A 64 23.94 21.93 26.20
N GLN A 65 24.31 20.65 26.09
CA GLN A 65 25.21 19.97 27.02
C GLN A 65 26.70 20.15 26.67
N GLY A 66 27.03 20.88 25.59
CA GLY A 66 28.41 21.05 25.14
C GLY A 66 29.03 19.79 24.52
N LEU A 67 28.22 18.81 24.11
CA LEU A 67 28.67 17.49 23.62
C LEU A 67 28.96 17.47 22.11
N GLN A 68 29.24 18.62 21.50
CA GLN A 68 29.46 18.75 20.04
C GLN A 68 30.66 17.93 19.54
N ASN A 69 31.68 17.74 20.39
CA ASN A 69 32.85 16.92 20.07
C ASN A 69 32.67 15.43 20.45
N HIS A 70 31.55 15.07 21.07
CA HIS A 70 31.28 13.69 21.45
C HIS A 70 30.81 12.90 20.22
N PRO A 71 31.26 11.64 20.01
CA PRO A 71 30.87 10.84 18.84
C PRO A 71 29.36 10.70 18.65
N ILE A 72 28.58 10.75 19.73
CA ILE A 72 27.12 10.72 19.68
C ILE A 72 26.55 11.90 18.88
N TYR A 73 27.14 13.09 18.98
CA TYR A 73 26.71 14.26 18.22
C TYR A 73 26.96 14.05 16.73
N THR A 74 28.19 13.69 16.36
CA THR A 74 28.55 13.40 14.97
C THR A 74 27.69 12.29 14.37
N ASN A 75 27.39 11.23 15.13
CA ASN A 75 26.53 10.14 14.67
C ASN A 75 25.10 10.62 14.40
N ASN A 76 24.53 11.43 15.29
CA ASN A 76 23.19 12.00 15.08
C ASN A 76 23.17 12.97 13.88
N CYS A 77 24.22 13.77 13.66
CA CYS A 77 24.35 14.62 12.47
C CYS A 77 24.42 13.82 11.16
N LYS A 78 25.10 12.66 11.15
CA LYS A 78 25.11 11.77 9.98
C LYS A 78 23.76 11.08 9.80
N MET A 79 23.12 10.68 10.90
CA MET A 79 21.81 10.03 10.87
C MET A 79 20.75 10.95 10.27
N ILE A 80 20.70 12.22 10.69
CA ILE A 80 19.74 13.17 10.11
C ILE A 80 19.96 13.39 8.61
N GLN A 81 21.22 13.46 8.15
CA GLN A 81 21.52 13.54 6.71
C GLN A 81 20.98 12.32 5.95
N GLY A 82 21.19 11.12 6.50
CA GLY A 82 20.66 9.88 5.92
C GLY A 82 19.14 9.84 5.89
N LEU A 83 18.48 10.25 6.97
CA LEU A 83 17.02 10.30 7.06
C LEU A 83 16.42 11.31 6.07
N MET A 84 17.03 12.50 5.95
CA MET A 84 16.60 13.52 4.98
C MET A 84 16.74 13.03 3.54
N HIS A 85 17.83 12.32 3.23
CA HIS A 85 18.03 11.72 1.92
C HIS A 85 16.99 10.63 1.60
N GLN A 86 16.71 9.72 2.54
CA GLN A 86 15.67 8.69 2.35
C GLN A 86 14.28 9.29 2.16
N ARG A 87 13.96 10.36 2.91
CA ARG A 87 12.70 11.09 2.73
C ARG A 87 12.60 11.70 1.33
N GLU A 88 13.67 12.29 0.82
CA GLU A 88 13.73 12.89 -0.51
C GLU A 88 13.46 11.85 -1.63
N LEU A 89 13.95 10.62 -1.46
CA LEU A 89 13.70 9.52 -2.40
C LEU A 89 12.22 9.07 -2.46
N LEU A 90 11.41 9.45 -1.46
CA LEU A 90 9.98 9.10 -1.37
C LEU A 90 9.03 10.24 -1.76
N THR A 91 9.55 11.45 -2.01
CA THR A 91 8.79 12.63 -2.47
C THR A 91 8.88 12.83 -3.97
#